data_AF-A0A7W4ACM4-F1
#
_entry.id   AF-A0A7W4ACM4-F1
#
_cell.length_a   1.000
_cell.length_b   1.000
_cell.length_c   1.000
_cell.angle_alpha   90.00
_cell.angle_beta   90.00
_cell.angle_gamma   90.00
#
_symmetry.space_group_name_H-M   'P 1'
#
loop_
_entity.id
_entity.type
_entity.pdbx_description
1 polymer ?
#
loop_
_entity_poly.entity_id
_entity_poly.type
_entity_poly.pdbx_seq_one_letter_code
_entity_poly.pdbx_strand_id
1 'polypeptide(L)'
;MGKKISGRTGATLGFESSEDFYNKLLWDAKRLQEEWNVGDATNFLTTAWHLFQDWVKSDQKNSMSRLKRNRRKLPVQMNLVLDITRDLVNGSKHFELDQKSTDKRKISEVHDGLEASWFSYLFHEEIAGVTVEGGWYFSIRVLHNILLEYYVWVFDDSQLPTEFPEAILNAIKYCNIRQRVAGSVPSIWAEYE
;
A
#
# COMPACT_ATOMS: atom_id res chain seq x y z
N MET A 1 -21.41 25.29 16.72
CA MET A 1 -21.99 23.92 16.62
C MET A 1 -22.41 23.68 15.17
N GLY A 2 -21.61 22.95 14.39
CA GLY A 2 -21.93 22.66 13.00
C GLY A 2 -22.97 21.54 12.91
N LYS A 3 -24.06 21.79 12.17
CA LYS A 3 -25.09 20.78 11.87
C LYS A 3 -24.43 19.59 11.16
N LYS A 4 -24.48 18.40 11.78
CA LYS A 4 -24.31 17.15 11.04
C LYS A 4 -25.53 17.00 10.13
N ILE A 5 -25.33 17.14 8.83
CA ILE A 5 -26.33 16.76 7.83
C ILE A 5 -26.39 15.23 7.89
N SER A 6 -27.43 14.71 8.54
CA SER A 6 -27.74 13.28 8.57
C SER A 6 -28.41 12.90 7.25
N GLY A 7 -27.86 11.91 6.57
CA GLY A 7 -28.43 11.32 5.35
C GLY A 7 -28.10 12.14 4.10
N ARG A 8 -27.43 11.51 3.12
CA ARG A 8 -27.19 12.12 1.81
C ARG A 8 -28.54 12.43 1.15
N THR A 9 -28.86 13.71 0.98
CA THR A 9 -29.92 14.20 0.10
C THR A 9 -29.27 14.84 -1.12
N GLY A 10 -29.01 14.04 -2.16
CA GLY A 10 -28.48 14.51 -3.45
C GLY A 10 -27.97 13.37 -4.32
N ALA A 11 -28.05 13.53 -5.65
CA ALA A 11 -27.46 12.58 -6.60
C ALA A 11 -25.93 12.67 -6.52
N THR A 12 -25.28 11.59 -6.09
CA THR A 12 -23.82 11.47 -6.08
C THR A 12 -23.38 10.58 -7.24
N LEU A 13 -22.48 11.09 -8.09
CA LEU A 13 -21.70 10.26 -9.00
C LEU A 13 -20.39 9.91 -8.28
N GLY A 14 -20.17 8.63 -7.97
CA GLY A 14 -18.95 8.18 -7.32
C GLY A 14 -19.15 6.94 -6.43
N PHE A 15 -18.09 6.57 -5.72
CA PHE A 15 -18.07 5.42 -4.81
C PHE A 15 -19.00 5.66 -3.61
N GLU A 16 -19.74 4.62 -3.20
CA GLU A 16 -20.72 4.70 -2.12
C GLU A 16 -20.31 3.88 -0.90
N SER A 17 -19.42 2.91 -1.09
CA SER A 17 -18.89 2.02 -0.09
C SER A 17 -17.37 1.86 -0.22
N SER A 18 -16.74 1.34 0.84
CA SER A 18 -15.34 0.94 0.77
C SER A 18 -15.12 -0.22 -0.20
N GLU A 19 -16.15 -1.03 -0.46
CA GLU A 19 -16.13 -2.11 -1.45
C GLU A 19 -16.08 -1.56 -2.88
N ASP A 20 -16.83 -0.51 -3.20
CA ASP A 20 -16.71 0.16 -4.50
C ASP A 20 -15.30 0.75 -4.69
N PHE A 21 -14.72 1.30 -3.62
CA PHE A 21 -13.38 1.85 -3.65
C PHE A 21 -12.29 0.77 -3.70
N TYR A 22 -12.55 -0.43 -3.15
CA TYR A 22 -11.73 -1.62 -3.37
C TYR A 22 -11.81 -2.10 -4.82
N ASN A 23 -12.99 -2.10 -5.45
CA ASN A 23 -13.12 -2.41 -6.88
C ASN A 23 -12.33 -1.42 -7.75
N LYS A 24 -12.31 -0.13 -7.38
CA LYS A 24 -11.41 0.85 -8.01
C LYS A 24 -9.94 0.46 -7.84
N LEU A 25 -9.53 0.04 -6.64
CA LEU A 25 -8.17 -0.39 -6.40
C LEU A 25 -7.78 -1.57 -7.30
N LEU A 26 -8.66 -2.57 -7.47
CA LEU A 26 -8.43 -3.69 -8.38
C LEU A 26 -8.29 -3.22 -9.84
N TRP A 27 -9.06 -2.22 -10.25
CA TRP A 27 -8.93 -1.62 -11.58
C TRP A 27 -7.61 -0.85 -11.75
N ASP A 28 -7.24 -0.01 -10.78
CA ASP A 28 -5.96 0.73 -10.79
C ASP A 28 -4.76 -0.25 -10.79
N ALA A 29 -4.87 -1.34 -10.03
CA ALA A 29 -3.88 -2.41 -9.95
C ALA A 29 -3.62 -3.02 -11.34
N LYS A 30 -4.69 -3.48 -11.99
CA LYS A 30 -4.62 -4.05 -13.34
C LYS A 30 -4.01 -3.07 -14.34
N ARG A 31 -4.43 -1.81 -14.30
CA ARG A 31 -3.93 -0.77 -15.21
C ARG A 31 -2.43 -0.51 -14.98
N LEU A 32 -1.97 -0.46 -13.74
CA LEU A 32 -0.55 -0.30 -13.42
C LEU A 32 0.30 -1.49 -13.89
N GLN A 33 -0.27 -2.69 -13.95
CA GLN A 33 0.42 -3.87 -14.47
C GLN A 33 0.60 -3.84 -16.00
N GLU A 34 -0.26 -3.12 -16.74
CA GLU A 34 -0.10 -2.94 -18.19
C GLU A 34 1.17 -2.16 -18.51
N GLU A 35 1.47 -1.14 -17.70
CA GLU A 35 2.69 -0.35 -17.81
C GLU A 35 3.03 0.27 -16.45
N TRP A 36 4.25 0.01 -15.95
CA TRP A 36 4.75 0.50 -14.65
C TRP A 36 5.09 2.00 -14.67
N ASN A 37 4.13 2.85 -15.06
CA ASN A 37 4.30 4.29 -15.19
C ASN A 37 3.94 5.05 -13.90
N VAL A 38 4.53 6.25 -13.75
CA VAL A 38 4.38 7.08 -12.54
C VAL A 38 2.93 7.51 -12.29
N GLY A 39 2.16 7.77 -13.35
CA GLY A 39 0.77 8.23 -13.24
C GLY A 39 -0.13 7.16 -12.63
N ASP A 40 -0.05 5.94 -13.15
CA ASP A 40 -0.85 4.81 -12.68
C ASP A 40 -0.35 4.32 -11.31
N ALA A 41 0.95 4.39 -11.04
CA ALA A 41 1.51 4.10 -9.72
C ALA A 41 0.95 5.06 -8.66
N THR A 42 0.89 6.36 -8.99
CA THR A 42 0.31 7.39 -8.12
C THR A 42 -1.17 7.11 -7.86
N ASN A 43 -1.95 6.83 -8.90
CA ASN A 43 -3.37 6.50 -8.77
C ASN A 43 -3.59 5.30 -7.84
N PHE A 44 -2.87 4.20 -8.08
CA PHE A 44 -2.97 3.00 -7.26
C PHE A 44 -2.61 3.26 -5.78
N LEU A 45 -1.46 3.89 -5.51
CA LEU A 45 -1.01 4.16 -4.14
C LEU A 45 -1.94 5.14 -3.41
N THR A 46 -2.45 6.16 -4.12
CA THR A 46 -3.43 7.10 -3.56
C THR A 46 -4.74 6.38 -3.21
N THR A 47 -5.26 5.54 -4.10
CA THR A 47 -6.44 4.72 -3.83
C THR A 47 -6.19 3.80 -2.63
N ALA A 48 -5.06 3.08 -2.59
CA ALA A 48 -4.68 2.20 -1.50
C ALA A 48 -4.61 2.95 -0.16
N TRP A 49 -4.01 4.13 -0.12
CA TRP A 49 -3.90 4.91 1.11
C TRP A 49 -5.27 5.40 1.61
N HIS A 50 -6.09 5.96 0.71
CA HIS A 50 -7.42 6.45 1.09
C HIS A 50 -8.36 5.30 1.51
N LEU A 51 -8.23 4.12 0.89
CA LEU A 51 -8.97 2.93 1.28
C LEU A 51 -8.64 2.51 2.72
N PHE A 52 -7.38 2.67 3.15
CA PHE A 52 -6.95 2.41 4.51
C PHE A 52 -7.43 3.49 5.50
N GLN A 53 -7.18 4.75 5.16
CA GLN A 53 -7.23 5.86 6.12
C GLN A 53 -8.61 6.51 6.23
N ASP A 54 -9.29 6.71 5.10
CA ASP A 54 -10.51 7.52 5.03
C ASP A 54 -11.76 6.65 4.93
N TRP A 55 -11.73 5.65 4.04
CA TRP A 55 -12.87 4.77 3.79
C TRP A 55 -13.10 3.73 4.88
N VAL A 56 -12.15 3.49 5.79
CA VAL A 56 -12.40 2.66 6.98
C VAL A 56 -13.54 3.21 7.87
N LYS A 57 -13.87 4.50 7.74
CA LYS A 57 -14.94 5.16 8.50
C LYS A 57 -16.33 4.95 7.89
N SER A 58 -16.44 4.64 6.59
CA SER A 58 -17.72 4.33 5.96
C SER A 58 -18.28 2.99 6.43
N ASP A 59 -17.40 2.11 6.88
CA ASP A 59 -17.78 0.74 7.19
C ASP A 59 -18.40 0.61 8.56
N GLN A 60 -19.30 -0.37 8.68
CA GLN A 60 -19.89 -0.74 9.96
C GLN A 60 -18.80 -1.07 10.97
N LYS A 61 -18.97 -0.65 12.23
CA LYS A 61 -17.95 -0.76 13.28
C LYS A 61 -17.40 -2.18 13.46
N ASN A 62 -18.23 -3.20 13.24
CA ASN A 62 -17.91 -4.60 13.45
C ASN A 62 -17.66 -5.38 12.14
N SER A 63 -17.62 -4.71 10.99
CA SER A 63 -17.28 -5.36 9.72
C SER A 63 -15.84 -5.89 9.74
N MET A 64 -15.62 -7.02 9.08
CA MET A 64 -14.29 -7.67 9.02
C MET A 64 -13.28 -6.76 8.33
N SER A 65 -13.66 -6.14 7.22
CA SER A 65 -12.84 -5.16 6.49
C SER A 65 -12.33 -4.02 7.39
N ARG A 66 -13.15 -3.51 8.31
CA ARG A 66 -12.77 -2.47 9.26
C ARG A 66 -11.85 -3.00 10.35
N LEU A 67 -12.13 -4.19 10.87
CA LEU A 67 -11.31 -4.83 11.91
C LEU A 67 -9.90 -5.17 11.38
N LYS A 68 -9.81 -5.64 10.14
CA LYS A 68 -8.56 -5.97 9.42
C LYS A 68 -7.70 -4.77 9.07
N ARG A 69 -8.30 -3.57 8.93
CA ARG A 69 -7.59 -2.29 8.76
C ARG A 69 -7.21 -1.61 10.08
N ASN A 70 -7.39 -2.27 11.23
CA ASN A 70 -6.97 -1.71 12.50
C ASN A 70 -5.43 -1.72 12.63
N ARG A 71 -4.81 -0.55 12.42
CA ARG A 71 -3.36 -0.34 12.50
C ARG A 71 -2.69 -0.93 13.76
N ARG A 72 -3.38 -0.92 14.91
CA ARG A 72 -2.83 -1.45 16.18
C ARG A 72 -2.79 -2.98 16.24
N LYS A 73 -3.55 -3.66 15.38
CA LYS A 73 -3.60 -5.12 15.28
C LYS A 73 -2.74 -5.66 14.13
N LEU A 74 -2.29 -4.79 13.23
CA LEU A 74 -1.43 -5.19 12.12
C LEU A 74 0.00 -5.45 12.60
N PRO A 75 0.72 -6.40 11.96
CA PRO A 75 2.15 -6.56 12.15
C PRO A 75 2.91 -5.25 11.89
N VAL A 76 4.01 -5.04 12.62
CA VAL A 76 4.85 -3.83 12.46
C VAL A 76 5.36 -3.67 11.03
N GLN A 77 5.62 -4.78 10.34
CA GLN A 77 6.04 -4.83 8.95
C GLN A 77 4.96 -4.27 8.01
N MET A 78 3.68 -4.61 8.23
CA MET A 78 2.60 -4.05 7.42
C MET A 78 2.40 -2.55 7.73
N ASN A 79 2.58 -2.15 8.99
CA ASN A 79 2.55 -0.74 9.35
C ASN A 79 3.64 0.07 8.65
N LEU A 80 4.84 -0.51 8.47
CA LEU A 80 5.91 0.08 7.66
C LEU A 80 5.47 0.30 6.20
N VAL A 81 4.88 -0.71 5.55
CA VAL A 81 4.36 -0.58 4.17
C VAL A 81 3.32 0.53 4.08
N LEU A 82 2.41 0.61 5.05
CA LEU A 82 1.40 1.69 5.09
C LEU A 82 2.02 3.07 5.33
N ASP A 83 3.10 3.17 6.12
CA ASP A 83 3.83 4.43 6.31
C ASP A 83 4.56 4.85 5.04
N ILE A 84 5.19 3.92 4.32
CA ILE A 84 5.81 4.15 3.00
C ILE A 84 4.76 4.64 2.00
N THR A 85 3.62 3.96 1.92
CA THR A 85 2.51 4.32 1.02
C THR A 85 2.02 5.74 1.32
N ARG A 86 1.82 6.06 2.61
CA ARG A 86 1.47 7.42 3.04
C ARG A 86 2.50 8.45 2.58
N ASP A 87 3.78 8.17 2.78
CA ASP A 87 4.86 9.10 2.46
C ASP A 87 4.96 9.35 0.95
N LEU A 88 4.74 8.33 0.11
CA LEU A 88 4.66 8.50 -1.35
C LEU A 88 3.48 9.37 -1.78
N VAL A 89 2.29 9.11 -1.23
CA VAL A 89 1.06 9.85 -1.57
C VAL A 89 1.09 11.28 -1.04
N ASN A 90 1.71 11.52 0.12
CA ASN A 90 1.82 12.86 0.68
C ASN A 90 2.98 13.63 0.07
N GLY A 91 4.09 12.98 -0.25
CA GLY A 91 5.24 13.58 -0.93
C GLY A 91 4.85 14.13 -2.30
N SER A 92 4.04 13.39 -3.07
CA SER A 92 3.52 13.86 -4.36
C SER A 92 2.57 15.05 -4.23
N LYS A 93 1.88 15.20 -3.08
CA LYS A 93 0.94 16.29 -2.83
C LYS A 93 1.61 17.59 -2.37
N HIS A 94 2.65 17.48 -1.53
CA HIS A 94 3.17 18.64 -0.81
C HIS A 94 4.39 19.29 -1.46
N PHE A 95 5.10 18.61 -2.37
CA PHE A 95 6.37 19.03 -3.01
C PHE A 95 7.52 19.34 -2.03
N GLU A 96 7.21 19.88 -0.84
CA GLU A 96 8.05 20.10 0.32
C GLU A 96 7.31 19.57 1.58
N LEU A 97 7.99 18.80 2.42
CA LEU A 97 7.41 18.31 3.67
C LEU A 97 7.59 19.35 4.78
N ASP A 98 6.53 19.62 5.55
CA ASP A 98 6.68 20.39 6.78
C ASP A 98 7.52 19.62 7.81
N GLN A 99 8.02 20.31 8.85
CA GLN A 99 8.91 19.70 9.85
C GLN A 99 8.28 18.46 10.49
N LYS A 100 6.99 18.52 10.82
CA LYS A 100 6.25 17.43 11.45
C LYS A 100 6.13 16.21 10.55
N SER A 101 6.03 16.41 9.23
CA SER A 101 5.95 15.36 8.23
C SER A 101 7.33 14.78 7.92
N THR A 102 8.36 15.64 7.95
CA THR A 102 9.78 15.25 7.84
C THR A 102 10.18 14.32 8.98
N ASP A 103 9.84 14.66 10.23
CA ASP A 103 10.17 13.84 11.41
C ASP A 103 9.48 12.46 11.41
N LYS A 104 8.41 12.29 10.62
CA LYS A 104 7.64 11.04 10.51
C LYS A 104 7.98 10.23 9.27
N ARG A 105 8.78 10.79 8.37
CA ARG A 105 9.15 10.18 7.11
C ARG A 105 9.90 8.89 7.35
N LYS A 106 9.56 7.86 6.58
CA LYS A 106 10.26 6.58 6.52
C LYS A 106 11.11 6.46 5.28
N ILE A 107 10.66 7.00 4.16
CA ILE A 107 11.41 6.96 2.90
C ILE A 107 12.66 7.82 3.01
N SER A 108 13.82 7.21 2.80
CA SER A 108 15.10 7.90 2.70
C SER A 108 15.37 8.38 1.28
N GLU A 109 15.08 7.55 0.28
CA GLU A 109 15.40 7.82 -1.13
C GLU A 109 14.34 7.19 -2.05
N VAL A 110 14.11 7.83 -3.20
CA VAL A 110 13.31 7.31 -4.32
C VAL A 110 14.26 7.10 -5.49
N HIS A 111 14.16 5.95 -6.14
CA HIS A 111 14.99 5.55 -7.26
C HIS A 111 14.16 5.50 -8.53
N ASP A 112 14.66 6.09 -9.62
CA ASP A 112 13.94 6.22 -10.91
C ASP A 112 13.98 4.95 -11.78
N GLY A 113 14.49 3.82 -11.27
CA GLY A 113 14.51 2.55 -11.98
C GLY A 113 15.65 2.38 -13.02
N LEU A 114 16.63 3.27 -13.05
CA LEU A 114 17.79 3.17 -13.96
C LEU A 114 18.75 2.03 -13.54
N GLU A 115 19.28 1.29 -14.53
CA GLU A 115 20.15 0.08 -14.44
C GLU A 115 21.39 0.16 -13.52
N ALA A 116 21.72 1.33 -12.97
CA ALA A 116 22.92 1.57 -12.17
C ALA A 116 22.71 1.44 -10.64
N SER A 117 21.50 1.16 -10.15
CA SER A 117 21.26 1.02 -8.71
C SER A 117 21.50 -0.42 -8.23
N TRP A 118 22.28 -0.59 -7.14
CA TRP A 118 22.54 -1.89 -6.51
C TRP A 118 21.25 -2.67 -6.17
N PHE A 119 20.13 -1.96 -5.96
CA PHE A 119 18.85 -2.57 -5.66
C PHE A 119 18.13 -3.11 -6.90
N SER A 120 18.20 -2.41 -8.04
CA SER A 120 17.67 -2.90 -9.32
C SER A 120 18.32 -4.22 -9.72
N TYR A 121 19.62 -4.38 -9.46
CA TYR A 121 20.33 -5.66 -9.63
C TYR A 121 19.77 -6.80 -8.76
N LEU A 122 19.33 -6.50 -7.53
CA LEU A 122 18.88 -7.49 -6.55
C LEU A 122 17.43 -7.95 -6.76
N PHE A 123 16.60 -7.10 -7.37
CA PHE A 123 15.21 -7.41 -7.72
C PHE A 123 15.03 -7.72 -9.21
N HIS A 124 16.06 -7.51 -10.04
CA HIS A 124 16.04 -7.73 -11.48
C HIS A 124 14.93 -6.95 -12.21
N GLU A 125 14.67 -5.71 -11.78
CA GLU A 125 13.58 -4.86 -12.30
C GLU A 125 14.07 -3.44 -12.61
N GLU A 126 13.64 -2.90 -13.77
CA GLU A 126 13.76 -1.49 -14.16
C GLU A 126 12.53 -0.68 -13.73
N ILE A 127 12.11 -0.87 -12.49
CA ILE A 127 10.92 -0.22 -11.93
C ILE A 127 11.37 0.71 -10.81
N ALA A 128 10.72 1.87 -10.73
CA ALA A 128 10.96 2.81 -9.65
C ALA A 128 10.83 2.12 -8.28
N GLY A 129 11.59 2.58 -7.30
CA GLY A 129 11.60 1.98 -5.98
C GLY A 129 11.96 2.97 -4.89
N VAL A 130 11.84 2.53 -3.65
CA VAL A 130 12.10 3.35 -2.48
C VAL A 130 12.97 2.62 -1.48
N THR A 131 13.88 3.34 -0.85
CA THR A 131 14.60 2.85 0.32
C THR A 131 14.05 3.48 1.59
N VAL A 132 14.16 2.71 2.68
CA VAL A 132 13.87 3.15 4.04
C VAL A 132 15.05 2.79 4.94
N GLU A 133 15.24 3.60 5.98
CA GLU A 133 16.22 3.32 7.03
C GLU A 133 16.15 1.88 7.53
N GLY A 134 17.32 1.32 7.86
CA GLY A 134 17.43 -0.09 8.27
C GLY A 134 17.61 -1.07 7.11
N GLY A 135 17.77 -0.58 5.88
CA GLY A 135 18.14 -1.39 4.72
C GLY A 135 16.95 -2.05 4.03
N TRP A 136 15.79 -1.41 4.09
CA TRP A 136 14.61 -1.88 3.37
C TRP A 136 14.56 -1.26 1.98
N TYR A 137 14.14 -2.05 1.01
CA TYR A 137 13.91 -1.60 -0.35
C TYR A 137 12.60 -2.17 -0.88
N PHE A 138 11.78 -1.34 -1.53
CA PHE A 138 10.54 -1.75 -2.18
C PHE A 138 10.47 -1.15 -3.58
N SER A 139 10.38 -1.97 -4.63
CA SER A 139 9.97 -1.49 -5.96
C SER A 139 8.47 -1.16 -5.96
N ILE A 140 8.01 -0.35 -6.92
CA ILE A 140 6.57 -0.08 -7.09
C ILE A 140 5.80 -1.38 -7.34
N ARG A 141 6.36 -2.33 -8.09
CA ARG A 141 5.74 -3.66 -8.26
C ARG A 141 5.59 -4.40 -6.93
N VAL A 142 6.63 -4.38 -6.10
CA VAL A 142 6.60 -5.00 -4.78
C VAL A 142 5.51 -4.38 -3.90
N LEU A 143 5.44 -3.04 -3.84
CA LEU A 143 4.39 -2.33 -3.10
C LEU A 143 3.01 -2.66 -3.65
N HIS A 144 2.87 -2.70 -4.97
CA HIS A 144 1.64 -3.09 -5.65
C HIS A 144 1.16 -4.46 -5.19
N ASN A 145 1.99 -5.51 -5.32
CA ASN A 145 1.57 -6.86 -5.00
C ASN A 145 1.25 -7.02 -3.51
N ILE A 146 2.07 -6.45 -2.62
CA ILE A 146 1.83 -6.50 -1.16
C ILE A 146 0.52 -5.80 -0.79
N LEU A 147 0.25 -4.62 -1.35
CA LEU A 147 -0.98 -3.87 -1.07
C LEU A 147 -2.20 -4.57 -1.64
N LEU A 148 -2.11 -5.13 -2.85
CA LEU A 148 -3.19 -5.86 -3.49
C LEU A 148 -3.59 -7.08 -2.66
N GLU A 149 -2.63 -7.95 -2.31
CA GLU A 149 -2.85 -9.12 -1.46
C GLU A 149 -3.39 -8.74 -0.08
N TYR A 150 -2.88 -7.65 0.50
CA TYR A 150 -3.43 -7.12 1.74
C TYR A 150 -4.91 -6.78 1.61
N TYR A 151 -5.32 -6.14 0.52
CA TYR A 151 -6.72 -5.77 0.33
C TYR A 151 -7.61 -6.94 -0.05
N VAL A 152 -7.11 -7.94 -0.80
CA VAL A 152 -7.79 -9.22 -0.98
C VAL A 152 -8.10 -9.84 0.38
N TRP A 153 -7.13 -9.90 1.29
CA TRP A 153 -7.37 -10.38 2.65
C TRP A 153 -8.34 -9.49 3.45
N VAL A 154 -8.25 -8.16 3.33
CA VAL A 154 -9.14 -7.22 4.04
C VAL A 154 -10.61 -7.44 3.67
N PHE A 155 -10.90 -7.69 2.39
CA PHE A 155 -12.26 -7.82 1.88
C PHE A 155 -12.76 -9.27 1.78
N ASP A 156 -11.94 -10.25 2.16
CA ASP A 156 -12.37 -11.64 2.34
C ASP A 156 -12.97 -11.86 3.73
N ASP A 157 -14.30 -11.85 3.85
CA ASP A 157 -14.99 -12.05 5.12
C ASP A 157 -14.81 -13.45 5.73
N SER A 158 -14.30 -14.43 4.96
CA SER A 158 -14.06 -15.80 5.46
C SER A 158 -12.84 -15.91 6.38
N GLN A 159 -11.88 -14.98 6.28
CA GLN A 159 -10.64 -14.99 7.06
C GLN A 159 -10.72 -14.08 8.29
N LEU A 160 -10.13 -14.46 9.42
CA LEU A 160 -10.22 -13.67 10.65
C LEU A 160 -9.19 -12.52 10.71
N PRO A 161 -9.47 -11.41 11.42
CA PRO A 161 -8.50 -10.33 11.59
C PRO A 161 -7.25 -10.71 12.39
N THR A 162 -7.30 -11.82 13.14
CA THR A 162 -6.18 -12.39 13.89
C THR A 162 -5.26 -13.26 13.01
N GLU A 163 -5.71 -13.61 11.81
CA GLU A 163 -5.01 -14.49 10.88
C GLU A 163 -4.42 -13.64 9.74
N PHE A 164 -3.43 -12.81 10.08
CA PHE A 164 -2.74 -12.03 9.05
C PHE A 164 -1.96 -12.99 8.12
N PRO A 165 -2.09 -12.86 6.79
CA PRO A 165 -1.48 -13.82 5.87
C PRO A 165 0.05 -13.85 5.99
N GLU A 166 0.60 -15.05 6.21
CA GLU A 166 2.04 -15.24 6.37
C GLU A 166 2.79 -14.91 5.07
N ALA A 167 2.20 -15.19 3.92
CA ALA A 167 2.75 -14.86 2.61
C ALA A 167 3.07 -13.36 2.47
N ILE A 168 2.13 -12.50 2.88
CA ILE A 168 2.32 -11.04 2.88
C ILE A 168 3.45 -10.65 3.82
N LEU A 169 3.48 -11.21 5.02
CA LEU A 169 4.52 -10.91 6.00
C LEU A 169 5.91 -11.33 5.50
N ASN A 170 6.02 -12.49 4.86
CA ASN A 170 7.27 -13.01 4.31
C ASN A 170 7.73 -12.17 3.11
N ALA A 171 6.82 -11.74 2.23
CA ALA A 171 7.13 -10.81 1.15
C ALA A 171 7.70 -9.49 1.67
N ILE A 172 7.07 -8.89 2.70
CA ILE A 172 7.59 -7.67 3.32
C ILE A 172 8.99 -7.93 3.92
N LYS A 173 9.18 -8.99 4.70
CA LYS A 173 10.47 -9.30 5.33
C LYS A 173 11.60 -9.47 4.32
N TYR A 174 11.32 -10.06 3.16
CA TYR A 174 12.32 -10.23 2.11
C TYR A 174 12.81 -8.87 1.56
N CYS A 175 11.99 -7.83 1.65
CA CYS A 175 12.37 -6.46 1.27
C CYS A 175 13.42 -5.84 2.22
N ASN A 176 13.70 -6.45 3.38
CA ASN A 176 14.80 -6.06 4.25
C ASN A 176 16.11 -6.68 3.76
N ILE A 177 16.85 -5.95 2.94
CA ILE A 177 18.05 -6.46 2.26
C ILE A 177 19.16 -6.82 3.23
N ARG A 178 19.26 -6.12 4.37
CA ARG A 178 20.28 -6.41 5.39
C ARG A 178 20.03 -7.72 6.13
N GLN A 179 18.76 -8.09 6.30
CA GLN A 179 18.34 -9.30 7.03
C GLN A 179 17.81 -10.39 6.10
N ARG A 180 17.90 -10.18 4.80
CA ARG A 180 17.42 -11.13 3.79
C ARG A 180 18.25 -12.40 3.88
N VAL A 181 17.61 -13.48 4.28
CA VAL A 181 18.18 -14.82 4.20
C VAL A 181 18.10 -15.24 2.74
N ALA A 182 19.19 -15.82 2.20
CA ALA A 182 19.16 -16.41 0.87
C ALA A 182 18.06 -17.49 0.82
N GLY A 183 17.07 -17.30 -0.03
CA GLY A 183 15.87 -18.12 -0.09
C GLY A 183 15.08 -17.86 -1.38
N SER A 184 14.05 -18.67 -1.61
CA SER A 184 13.18 -18.50 -2.78
C SER A 184 12.46 -17.15 -2.72
N VAL A 185 12.27 -16.57 -3.90
CA VAL A 185 11.42 -15.39 -4.11
C VAL A 185 10.00 -15.71 -3.59
N PRO A 186 9.44 -14.96 -2.63
CA PRO A 186 8.04 -15.05 -2.20
C PRO A 186 7.04 -15.20 -3.35
N SER A 187 6.03 -16.04 -3.16
CA SER A 187 5.00 -16.34 -4.18
C SER A 187 4.24 -15.12 -4.66
N ILE A 188 4.06 -14.12 -3.79
CA ILE A 188 3.42 -12.82 -4.10
C ILE A 188 4.14 -12.08 -5.25
N TRP A 189 5.39 -12.45 -5.58
CA TRP A 189 6.10 -11.91 -6.74
C TRP A 189 5.86 -12.66 -8.05
N ALA A 190 5.44 -13.92 -8.00
CA ALA A 190 5.27 -14.77 -9.18
C ALA A 190 3.85 -14.78 -9.76
N GLU A 191 2.86 -14.27 -9.01
CA GLU A 191 1.44 -14.41 -9.37
C GLU A 191 0.94 -13.42 -10.44
N TYR A 192 1.80 -12.50 -10.90
CA TYR A 192 1.39 -11.39 -11.76
C TYR A 192 2.34 -11.12 -12.94
N GLU A 193 3.08 -12.15 -13.40
CA GLU A 193 3.81 -12.13 -14.68
C GLU A 193 2.93 -12.45 -15.89
#